data_AF-A0A5J4STB1-F1
#
_entry.id   AF-A0A5J4STB1-F1
#
_cell.length_a   1.000
_cell.length_b   1.000
_cell.length_c   1.000
_cell.angle_alpha   90.00
_cell.angle_beta   90.00
_cell.angle_gamma   90.00
#
_symmetry.space_group_name_H-M   'P 1'
#
loop_
_entity.id
_entity.type
_entity.pdbx_description
1 polymer ?
#
loop_
_entity_poly.entity_id
_entity_poly.type
_entity_poly.pdbx_seq_one_letter_code
_entity_poly.pdbx_strand_id
1 'polypeptide(L)'
;MRITFLPVIISFLLIFSVAISCFDSSEEVEYSSDDTIHAFELDTIYGINYSFTIDQINGAIFNIDSVPLTADTIINKILITTLETGGYVYTDNTLLNMTDSFDFSRTMEQPFKLSVVTLDGKYSRDYTLEVRIHKQDPDSLVWTKMAPSFSGEGDESGERKSVILGEKIFVYTYTSDGLEGYYTSLNDGRNWTKMTNLPDHIKLSSLLACEGKLYALTEEGGDVYFSEDGALWNEHSALSGNRLETFITSFPHTINGIKNENGIKKFCVTNPDFSGWETGKEVLETFPMENISSTVYKTKTGIWKAFIAGETMPTDSPYTVPWFSIDGKEWTAAEAPVGNDDTTYDCPYMKQPSIIYYNDRFYVFGGGFDGFYTSPEGLTWSHVKKKMFFPEYFGEASYHPYSIVIDKDNFIWMIWGQKGEVWRGRINKLGFKIK
;
A
#
# COMPACT_ATOMS: atom_id res chain seq x y z
N MET A 1 -57.14 -50.59 27.24
CA MET A 1 -57.36 -52.04 27.07
C MET A 1 -57.33 -52.34 25.58
N ARG A 2 -56.33 -53.13 25.15
CA ARG A 2 -56.07 -53.88 23.90
C ARG A 2 -57.14 -53.79 22.78
N ILE A 3 -56.82 -53.78 21.48
CA ILE A 3 -56.05 -54.82 20.76
C ILE A 3 -55.42 -54.23 19.47
N THR A 4 -54.20 -54.67 19.21
CA THR A 4 -53.33 -54.52 18.03
C THR A 4 -53.83 -55.21 16.76
N PHE A 5 -53.54 -54.65 15.58
CA PHE A 5 -53.47 -55.44 14.33
C PHE A 5 -52.23 -55.06 13.51
N LEU A 6 -51.46 -56.09 13.19
CA LEU A 6 -50.29 -56.13 12.32
C LEU A 6 -50.68 -56.99 11.10
N PRO A 7 -50.23 -56.69 9.87
CA PRO A 7 -50.21 -57.68 8.81
C PRO A 7 -48.77 -58.11 8.53
N VAL A 8 -48.51 -59.38 8.80
CA VAL A 8 -47.34 -60.14 8.33
C VAL A 8 -47.54 -60.42 6.84
N ILE A 9 -46.61 -59.98 6.00
CA ILE A 9 -46.57 -60.31 4.57
C ILE A 9 -45.98 -61.72 4.42
N ILE A 10 -46.77 -62.55 3.74
CA ILE A 10 -46.52 -63.96 3.42
C ILE A 10 -45.40 -64.05 2.38
N SER A 11 -44.31 -64.71 2.76
CA SER A 11 -43.24 -65.15 1.87
C SER A 11 -43.73 -66.37 1.06
N PHE A 12 -43.85 -66.22 -0.26
CA PHE A 12 -44.13 -67.33 -1.18
C PHE A 12 -42.82 -67.83 -1.75
N LEU A 13 -42.43 -69.01 -1.29
CA LEU A 13 -41.24 -69.75 -1.67
C LEU A 13 -41.63 -70.65 -2.85
N LEU A 14 -41.18 -70.32 -4.06
CA LEU A 14 -41.34 -71.18 -5.23
C LEU A 14 -39.97 -71.59 -5.75
N ILE A 15 -39.69 -72.86 -5.51
CA ILE A 15 -38.55 -73.64 -5.95
C ILE A 15 -38.62 -73.79 -7.47
N PHE A 16 -37.56 -73.39 -8.16
CA PHE A 16 -37.14 -74.05 -9.40
C PHE A 16 -35.64 -74.29 -9.32
N SER A 17 -35.29 -75.55 -9.08
CA SER A 17 -33.97 -76.08 -9.37
C SER A 17 -34.08 -76.95 -10.62
N VAL A 18 -33.14 -76.78 -11.56
CA VAL A 18 -32.23 -77.82 -12.09
C VAL A 18 -31.65 -77.40 -13.46
N ALA A 19 -30.32 -77.34 -13.47
CA ALA A 19 -29.37 -77.58 -14.56
C ALA A 19 -29.34 -76.66 -15.81
N ILE A 20 -28.39 -75.73 -15.80
CA ILE A 20 -27.38 -75.62 -16.86
C ILE A 20 -26.00 -75.53 -16.19
N SER A 21 -25.15 -76.52 -16.44
CA SER A 21 -23.75 -76.59 -16.05
C SER A 21 -22.87 -75.75 -16.98
N CYS A 22 -21.82 -75.14 -16.40
CA CYS A 22 -20.71 -74.41 -17.02
C CYS A 22 -20.95 -72.93 -17.38
N PHE A 23 -20.94 -72.08 -16.36
CA PHE A 23 -20.24 -70.79 -16.42
C PHE A 23 -19.53 -70.60 -15.08
N ASP A 24 -18.27 -71.03 -15.02
CA ASP A 24 -17.36 -70.66 -13.94
C ASP A 24 -16.86 -69.24 -14.30
N SER A 25 -17.72 -68.25 -14.12
CA SER A 25 -17.29 -66.86 -14.07
C SER A 25 -17.24 -66.49 -12.60
N SER A 26 -16.05 -66.58 -12.02
CA SER A 26 -15.71 -65.69 -10.92
C SER A 26 -16.04 -64.28 -11.41
N GLU A 27 -17.06 -63.65 -10.85
CA GLU A 27 -17.22 -62.20 -10.99
C GLU A 27 -16.00 -61.59 -10.29
N GLU A 28 -14.94 -61.36 -11.05
CA GLU A 28 -13.85 -60.51 -10.59
C GLU A 28 -14.43 -59.10 -10.50
N VAL A 29 -14.69 -58.65 -9.26
CA VAL A 29 -15.04 -57.26 -9.01
C VAL A 29 -13.82 -56.43 -9.38
N GLU A 30 -13.91 -55.72 -10.51
CA GLU A 30 -12.85 -54.82 -10.96
C GLU A 30 -12.93 -53.52 -10.14
N TYR A 31 -11.97 -53.37 -9.22
CA TYR A 31 -11.85 -52.15 -8.42
C TYR A 31 -11.13 -51.06 -9.22
N SER A 32 -11.58 -49.82 -9.06
CA SER A 32 -10.93 -48.66 -9.69
C SER A 32 -9.49 -48.51 -9.23
N SER A 33 -8.58 -48.23 -10.16
CA SER A 33 -7.19 -47.88 -9.89
C SER A 33 -6.99 -46.39 -9.56
N ASP A 34 -8.08 -45.64 -9.33
CA ASP A 34 -8.03 -44.20 -9.06
C ASP A 34 -7.56 -43.92 -7.64
N ASP A 35 -6.29 -43.50 -7.52
CA ASP A 35 -5.63 -43.09 -6.28
C ASP A 35 -5.63 -41.58 -6.06
N THR A 36 -6.50 -40.83 -6.76
CA THR A 36 -6.45 -39.35 -6.74
C THR A 36 -7.50 -38.70 -5.82
N ILE A 37 -7.23 -37.47 -5.43
CA ILE A 37 -8.18 -36.58 -4.74
C ILE A 37 -8.76 -35.61 -5.77
N HIS A 38 -10.08 -35.57 -5.91
CA HIS A 38 -10.79 -34.77 -6.91
C HIS A 38 -11.27 -33.43 -6.38
N ALA A 39 -11.63 -33.37 -5.10
CA ALA A 39 -12.07 -32.15 -4.42
C ALA A 39 -11.56 -32.14 -2.98
N PHE A 40 -11.24 -30.93 -2.51
CA PHE A 40 -10.79 -30.68 -1.14
C PHE A 40 -11.31 -29.33 -0.67
N GLU A 41 -12.00 -29.30 0.47
CA GLU A 41 -12.44 -28.07 1.11
C GLU A 41 -12.29 -28.16 2.63
N LEU A 42 -11.97 -27.03 3.23
CA LEU A 42 -12.02 -26.84 4.68
C LEU A 42 -13.31 -26.12 5.06
N ASP A 43 -13.67 -26.20 6.34
CA ASP A 43 -14.69 -25.34 6.91
C ASP A 43 -14.32 -23.85 6.77
N THR A 44 -15.31 -22.99 6.93
CA THR A 44 -15.15 -21.54 6.80
C THR A 44 -14.13 -20.99 7.79
N ILE A 45 -13.24 -20.12 7.32
CA ILE A 45 -12.30 -19.36 8.15
C ILE A 45 -12.82 -17.93 8.23
N TYR A 46 -13.24 -17.52 9.42
CA TYR A 46 -13.98 -16.27 9.64
C TYR A 46 -15.23 -16.13 8.75
N GLY A 47 -15.93 -17.24 8.47
CA GLY A 47 -17.12 -17.25 7.62
C GLY A 47 -16.85 -17.16 6.12
N ILE A 48 -15.58 -17.27 5.70
CA ILE A 48 -15.16 -17.25 4.29
C ILE A 48 -14.68 -18.64 3.88
N ASN A 49 -15.12 -19.11 2.71
CA ASN A 49 -14.59 -20.31 2.07
C ASN A 49 -13.34 -19.98 1.26
N TYR A 50 -12.24 -20.68 1.53
CA TYR A 50 -10.99 -20.53 0.80
C TYR A 50 -10.85 -21.64 -0.23
N SER A 51 -10.61 -21.28 -1.49
CA SER A 51 -10.43 -22.26 -2.57
C SER A 51 -9.05 -22.91 -2.51
N PHE A 52 -9.05 -24.24 -2.62
CA PHE A 52 -7.84 -25.06 -2.69
C PHE A 52 -7.59 -25.52 -4.13
N THR A 53 -6.32 -25.58 -4.50
CA THR A 53 -5.84 -26.21 -5.73
C THR A 53 -5.23 -27.56 -5.38
N ILE A 54 -5.52 -28.56 -6.21
CA ILE A 54 -4.92 -29.89 -6.13
C ILE A 54 -3.98 -30.04 -7.34
N ASP A 55 -2.68 -29.99 -7.09
CA ASP A 55 -1.65 -30.33 -8.05
C ASP A 55 -1.48 -31.85 -8.09
N GLN A 56 -2.12 -32.48 -9.07
CA GLN A 56 -2.08 -33.93 -9.27
C GLN A 56 -0.69 -34.46 -9.64
N ILE A 57 0.16 -33.63 -10.24
CA ILE A 57 1.50 -34.03 -10.69
C ILE A 57 2.42 -34.18 -9.48
N ASN A 58 2.39 -33.19 -8.60
CA ASN A 58 3.28 -33.14 -7.43
C ASN A 58 2.63 -33.70 -6.16
N GLY A 59 1.34 -34.04 -6.19
CA GLY A 59 0.59 -34.45 -5.00
C GLY A 59 0.51 -33.32 -3.98
N ALA A 60 0.24 -32.09 -4.40
CA ALA A 60 0.19 -30.94 -3.47
C ALA A 60 -1.21 -30.33 -3.43
N ILE A 61 -1.70 -30.08 -2.22
CA ILE A 61 -2.97 -29.39 -1.98
C ILE A 61 -2.65 -28.11 -1.23
N PHE A 62 -3.07 -26.97 -1.77
CA PHE A 62 -2.84 -25.68 -1.12
C PHE A 62 -3.90 -24.65 -1.51
N ASN A 63 -4.18 -23.72 -0.61
CA ASN A 63 -5.05 -22.58 -0.90
C ASN A 63 -4.36 -21.60 -1.86
N ILE A 64 -5.14 -21.10 -2.82
CA ILE A 64 -4.67 -20.13 -3.81
C ILE A 64 -4.37 -18.80 -3.11
N ASP A 65 -5.30 -18.34 -2.29
CA ASP A 65 -5.16 -17.13 -1.47
C ASP A 65 -4.86 -17.51 -0.02
N SER A 66 -3.87 -16.85 0.57
CA SER A 66 -3.47 -17.12 1.95
C SER A 66 -4.55 -16.67 2.93
N VAL A 67 -4.73 -17.44 4.00
CA VAL A 67 -5.66 -17.06 5.07
C VAL A 67 -5.06 -15.92 5.92
N PRO A 68 -5.90 -15.17 6.67
CA PRO A 68 -5.43 -14.09 7.54
C PRO A 68 -4.39 -14.57 8.55
N LEU A 69 -3.43 -13.70 8.90
CA LEU A 69 -2.37 -13.99 9.89
C LEU A 69 -2.94 -14.52 11.22
N THR A 70 -4.11 -14.03 11.65
CA THR A 70 -4.77 -14.42 12.92
C THR A 70 -5.61 -15.69 12.82
N ALA A 71 -5.67 -16.33 11.65
CA ALA A 71 -6.42 -17.56 11.45
C ALA A 71 -5.73 -18.78 12.06
N ASP A 72 -4.50 -18.64 12.59
CA ASP A 72 -3.75 -19.67 13.31
C ASP A 72 -4.58 -20.32 14.43
N THR A 73 -5.39 -19.52 15.13
CA THR A 73 -6.31 -19.99 16.18
C THR A 73 -7.57 -20.71 15.68
N ILE A 74 -7.86 -20.67 14.38
CA ILE A 74 -9.00 -21.36 13.75
C ILE A 74 -8.49 -22.63 13.07
N ILE A 75 -7.44 -22.51 12.25
CA ILE A 75 -6.91 -23.64 11.49
C ILE A 75 -6.17 -24.64 12.37
N ASN A 76 -5.84 -24.30 13.62
CA ASN A 76 -5.35 -25.29 14.58
C ASN A 76 -6.42 -26.30 15.03
N LYS A 77 -7.69 -26.05 14.68
CA LYS A 77 -8.81 -26.94 14.96
C LYS A 77 -9.93 -26.73 13.94
N ILE A 78 -9.71 -27.19 12.72
CA ILE A 78 -10.64 -27.02 11.59
C ILE A 78 -11.06 -28.34 10.96
N LEU A 79 -12.28 -28.42 10.44
CA LEU A 79 -12.80 -29.60 9.75
C LEU A 79 -12.43 -29.60 8.27
N ILE A 80 -12.18 -30.78 7.73
CA ILE A 80 -12.26 -31.03 6.28
C ILE A 80 -13.74 -31.27 5.98
N THR A 81 -14.35 -30.40 5.19
CA THR A 81 -15.79 -30.46 4.86
C THR A 81 -16.04 -31.24 3.58
N THR A 82 -15.08 -31.22 2.66
CA THR A 82 -15.14 -31.94 1.38
C THR A 82 -13.82 -32.64 1.12
N LEU A 83 -13.88 -33.94 0.83
CA LEU A 83 -12.76 -34.74 0.34
C LEU A 83 -13.32 -35.81 -0.59
N GLU A 84 -13.20 -35.60 -1.90
CA GLU A 84 -13.69 -36.55 -2.89
C GLU A 84 -12.54 -37.41 -3.42
N THR A 85 -12.65 -38.73 -3.30
CA THR A 85 -11.65 -39.69 -3.78
C THR A 85 -12.31 -41.03 -4.14
N GLY A 86 -11.65 -41.83 -4.98
CA GLY A 86 -12.05 -43.20 -5.31
C GLY A 86 -11.58 -44.27 -4.31
N GLY A 87 -10.75 -43.89 -3.32
CA GLY A 87 -10.12 -44.82 -2.37
C GLY A 87 -10.29 -44.44 -0.89
N TYR A 88 -9.50 -45.08 -0.03
CA TYR A 88 -9.40 -44.75 1.38
C TYR A 88 -8.26 -43.75 1.61
N VAL A 89 -8.50 -42.73 2.44
CA VAL A 89 -7.48 -41.73 2.78
C VAL A 89 -6.92 -42.00 4.16
N TYR A 90 -5.59 -41.98 4.28
CA TYR A 90 -4.86 -42.19 5.52
C TYR A 90 -4.04 -40.95 5.88
N THR A 91 -3.91 -40.71 7.19
CA THR A 91 -2.96 -39.76 7.79
C THR A 91 -2.17 -40.49 8.87
N ASP A 92 -0.84 -40.44 8.82
CA ASP A 92 0.05 -41.17 9.75
C ASP A 92 -0.37 -42.64 9.97
N ASN A 93 -0.67 -43.36 8.87
CA ASN A 93 -1.14 -44.74 8.86
C ASN A 93 -2.50 -45.00 9.55
N THR A 94 -3.26 -43.95 9.86
CA THR A 94 -4.61 -44.03 10.42
C THR A 94 -5.63 -43.61 9.37
N LEU A 95 -6.75 -44.32 9.26
CA LEU A 95 -7.84 -43.93 8.36
C LEU A 95 -8.35 -42.53 8.75
N LEU A 96 -8.41 -41.62 7.79
CA LEU A 96 -8.84 -40.25 7.99
C LEU A 96 -10.31 -40.21 8.42
N ASN A 97 -10.59 -39.55 9.55
CA ASN A 97 -11.95 -39.30 9.99
C ASN A 97 -12.33 -37.84 9.78
N MET A 98 -13.20 -37.56 8.81
CA MET A 98 -13.62 -36.19 8.49
C MET A 98 -14.59 -35.58 9.52
N THR A 99 -15.06 -36.33 10.51
CA THR A 99 -15.81 -35.73 11.64
C THR A 99 -14.90 -35.08 12.66
N ASP A 100 -13.61 -35.39 12.63
CA ASP A 100 -12.62 -34.86 13.56
C ASP A 100 -11.98 -33.58 13.00
N SER A 101 -11.65 -32.66 13.90
CA SER A 101 -10.92 -31.44 13.57
C SER A 101 -9.42 -31.71 13.52
N PHE A 102 -8.74 -31.06 12.59
CA PHE A 102 -7.30 -31.17 12.38
C PHE A 102 -6.59 -29.85 12.73
N ASP A 103 -5.32 -29.97 13.11
CA ASP A 103 -4.42 -28.84 13.30
C ASP A 103 -3.59 -28.63 12.03
N PHE A 104 -3.92 -27.59 11.28
CA PHE A 104 -3.19 -27.15 10.09
C PHE A 104 -2.33 -25.90 10.31
N SER A 105 -2.19 -25.44 11.56
CA SER A 105 -1.50 -24.18 11.89
C SER A 105 -0.01 -24.18 11.54
N ARG A 106 0.61 -25.36 11.41
CA ARG A 106 2.04 -25.55 11.11
C ARG A 106 2.32 -26.14 9.74
N THR A 107 1.32 -26.19 8.86
CA THR A 107 1.46 -26.86 7.55
C THR A 107 2.44 -26.18 6.60
N MET A 108 2.71 -24.88 6.78
CA MET A 108 3.75 -24.16 6.04
C MET A 108 5.18 -24.50 6.50
N GLU A 109 5.35 -25.04 7.70
CA GLU A 109 6.65 -25.50 8.22
C GLU A 109 6.85 -26.99 7.94
N GLN A 110 5.80 -27.77 8.18
CA GLN A 110 5.75 -29.19 7.93
C GLN A 110 4.41 -29.54 7.26
N PRO A 111 4.39 -29.80 5.95
CA PRO A 111 3.16 -30.12 5.24
C PRO A 111 2.42 -31.32 5.86
N PHE A 112 1.09 -31.22 5.94
CA PHE A 112 0.24 -32.31 6.43
C PHE A 112 0.16 -33.41 5.37
N LYS A 113 0.31 -34.67 5.76
CA LYS A 113 0.40 -35.78 4.81
C LYS A 113 -0.91 -36.54 4.72
N LEU A 114 -1.34 -36.81 3.49
CA LEU A 114 -2.46 -37.65 3.16
C LEU A 114 -1.98 -38.74 2.21
N SER A 115 -2.42 -39.97 2.40
CA SER A 115 -2.15 -41.06 1.46
C SER A 115 -3.47 -41.65 1.01
N VAL A 116 -3.76 -41.58 -0.29
CA VAL A 116 -4.93 -42.24 -0.89
C VAL A 116 -4.51 -43.64 -1.30
N VAL A 117 -5.27 -44.65 -0.90
CA VAL A 117 -5.06 -46.05 -1.25
C VAL A 117 -6.31 -46.57 -1.93
N THR A 118 -6.16 -47.20 -3.10
CA THR A 118 -7.29 -47.76 -3.86
C THR A 118 -8.00 -48.87 -3.08
N LEU A 119 -9.25 -49.17 -3.42
CA LEU A 119 -10.07 -50.18 -2.71
C LEU A 119 -9.46 -51.60 -2.74
N ASP A 120 -8.69 -51.93 -3.78
CA ASP A 120 -7.94 -53.17 -3.91
C ASP A 120 -6.59 -53.16 -3.16
N GLY A 121 -6.20 -52.01 -2.60
CA GLY A 121 -4.93 -51.82 -1.90
C GLY A 121 -3.69 -51.83 -2.81
N LYS A 122 -3.86 -51.84 -4.13
CA LYS A 122 -2.77 -52.05 -5.09
C LYS A 122 -2.04 -50.78 -5.48
N TYR A 123 -2.74 -49.65 -5.53
CA TYR A 123 -2.18 -48.35 -5.88
C TYR A 123 -2.34 -47.38 -4.72
N SER A 124 -1.37 -46.48 -4.61
CA SER A 124 -1.40 -45.45 -3.58
C SER A 124 -0.70 -44.20 -4.05
N ARG A 125 -1.22 -43.05 -3.65
CA ARG A 125 -0.64 -41.74 -3.92
C ARG A 125 -0.57 -40.91 -2.66
N ASP A 126 0.58 -40.29 -2.46
CA ASP A 126 0.79 -39.36 -1.36
C ASP A 126 0.49 -37.93 -1.80
N TYR A 127 -0.17 -37.21 -0.90
CA TYR A 127 -0.46 -35.80 -1.00
C TYR A 127 0.10 -35.05 0.21
N THR A 128 0.58 -33.83 -0.03
CA THR A 128 0.92 -32.85 0.99
C THR A 128 -0.06 -31.71 0.98
N LEU A 129 -0.67 -31.40 2.11
CA LEU A 129 -1.56 -30.27 2.32
C LEU A 129 -0.81 -29.12 3.03
N GLU A 130 -0.86 -27.94 2.42
CA GLU A 130 -0.32 -26.69 2.93
C GLU A 130 -1.43 -25.63 3.01
N VAL A 131 -1.82 -25.24 4.23
CA VAL A 131 -2.70 -24.10 4.47
C VAL A 131 -1.82 -22.86 4.64
N ARG A 132 -1.69 -22.08 3.57
CA ARG A 132 -0.91 -20.85 3.50
C ARG A 132 -1.58 -19.75 4.30
N ILE A 133 -0.81 -19.11 5.17
CA ILE A 133 -1.21 -17.99 6.02
C ILE A 133 -0.35 -16.78 5.65
N HIS A 134 -0.92 -15.57 5.69
CA HIS A 134 -0.12 -14.35 5.59
C HIS A 134 0.91 -14.29 6.74
N LYS A 135 2.18 -14.01 6.42
CA LYS A 135 3.25 -13.83 7.41
C LYS A 135 3.23 -12.47 8.10
N GLN A 136 2.50 -11.53 7.53
CA GLN A 136 2.36 -10.16 8.01
C GLN A 136 0.94 -9.68 7.76
N ASP A 137 0.46 -8.80 8.62
CA ASP A 137 -0.85 -8.18 8.41
C ASP A 137 -0.81 -7.29 7.16
N PRO A 138 -1.64 -7.55 6.14
CA PRO A 138 -1.56 -6.89 4.84
C PRO A 138 -1.84 -5.37 4.91
N ASP A 139 -2.64 -4.91 5.86
CA ASP A 139 -3.05 -3.52 5.96
C ASP A 139 -2.16 -2.70 6.91
N SER A 140 -1.18 -3.33 7.53
CA SER A 140 -0.26 -2.64 8.45
C SER A 140 0.82 -1.86 7.72
N LEU A 141 0.98 -0.60 8.11
CA LEU A 141 2.13 0.24 7.77
C LEU A 141 3.30 -0.11 8.69
N VAL A 142 4.37 -0.60 8.08
CA VAL A 142 5.59 -0.94 8.82
C VAL A 142 6.68 0.03 8.44
N TRP A 143 7.28 0.67 9.44
CA TRP A 143 8.42 1.58 9.30
C TRP A 143 9.73 0.88 9.59
N THR A 144 10.78 1.26 8.86
CA THR A 144 12.16 0.81 9.05
C THR A 144 13.07 2.03 9.04
N LYS A 145 13.92 2.16 10.07
CA LYS A 145 15.01 3.13 10.08
C LYS A 145 16.08 2.66 9.09
N MET A 146 16.34 3.46 8.06
CA MET A 146 17.27 3.13 6.98
C MET A 146 18.68 3.61 7.31
N ALA A 147 18.80 4.87 7.74
CA ALA A 147 20.07 5.47 8.15
C ALA A 147 19.88 6.30 9.43
N PRO A 148 20.84 6.29 10.36
CA PRO A 148 20.84 7.21 11.49
C PRO A 148 21.10 8.67 11.05
N SER A 149 21.77 8.86 9.91
CA SER A 149 22.00 10.16 9.28
C SER A 149 22.31 9.97 7.79
N PHE A 150 21.80 10.85 6.92
CA PHE A 150 22.23 10.94 5.52
C PHE A 150 23.54 11.73 5.31
N SER A 151 23.89 12.64 6.23
CA SER A 151 25.05 13.54 6.12
C SER A 151 26.18 13.24 7.12
N GLY A 152 25.95 12.40 8.14
CA GLY A 152 26.87 12.13 9.24
C GLY A 152 26.44 12.76 10.59
N GLU A 153 27.32 12.71 11.59
CA GLU A 153 27.08 13.36 12.90
C GLU A 153 27.38 14.86 12.81
N GLY A 154 26.41 15.72 13.19
CA GLY A 154 26.70 17.13 13.52
C GLY A 154 25.83 18.19 12.86
N ASP A 155 24.94 17.86 11.93
CA ASP A 155 24.18 18.87 11.20
C ASP A 155 22.79 19.07 11.83
N GLU A 156 22.74 19.94 12.83
CA GLU A 156 21.49 20.45 13.39
C GLU A 156 21.19 21.80 12.76
N SER A 157 20.04 21.86 12.07
CA SER A 157 19.36 23.09 11.62
C SER A 157 19.59 23.48 10.16
N GLY A 158 18.54 23.23 9.37
CA GLY A 158 18.37 23.69 8.01
C GLY A 158 16.97 23.38 7.50
N GLU A 159 16.43 24.24 6.64
CA GLU A 159 15.35 23.83 5.73
C GLU A 159 15.87 22.66 4.88
N ARG A 160 15.02 21.67 4.62
CA ARG A 160 15.38 20.55 3.75
C ARG A 160 14.24 20.14 2.86
N LYS A 161 14.60 19.62 1.69
CA LYS A 161 13.65 19.05 0.73
C LYS A 161 14.21 17.77 0.16
N SER A 162 13.39 16.73 0.15
CA SER A 162 13.66 15.51 -0.60
C SER A 162 12.85 15.46 -1.88
N VAL A 163 13.44 14.85 -2.91
CA VAL A 163 12.81 14.67 -4.22
C VAL A 163 13.31 13.37 -4.86
N ILE A 164 12.46 12.72 -5.65
CA ILE A 164 12.83 11.51 -6.39
C ILE A 164 13.10 11.88 -7.85
N LEU A 165 14.21 11.37 -8.38
CA LEU A 165 14.57 11.49 -9.79
C LEU A 165 15.11 10.13 -10.26
N GLY A 166 14.33 9.48 -11.14
CA GLY A 166 14.62 8.11 -11.58
C GLY A 166 14.64 7.12 -10.41
N GLU A 167 15.74 6.36 -10.28
CA GLU A 167 15.93 5.33 -9.24
C GLU A 167 16.65 5.85 -7.99
N LYS A 168 16.67 7.17 -7.80
CA LYS A 168 17.39 7.84 -6.71
C LYS A 168 16.48 8.81 -5.96
N ILE A 169 16.76 8.92 -4.67
CA ILE A 169 16.25 9.98 -3.82
C ILE A 169 17.37 10.98 -3.57
N PHE A 170 17.03 12.26 -3.71
CA PHE A 170 17.91 13.40 -3.45
C PHE A 170 17.39 14.13 -2.24
N VAL A 171 18.30 14.64 -1.41
CA VAL A 171 18.02 15.50 -0.26
C VAL A 171 18.90 16.72 -0.39
N TYR A 172 18.28 17.90 -0.35
CA TYR A 172 18.96 19.18 -0.32
C TYR A 172 18.66 19.87 1.00
N THR A 173 19.66 20.51 1.59
CA THR A 173 19.56 21.17 2.88
C THR A 173 20.46 22.39 2.92
N TYR A 174 20.04 23.45 3.60
CA TYR A 174 20.93 24.55 3.93
C TYR A 174 21.63 24.29 5.26
N THR A 175 22.94 24.53 5.29
CA THR A 175 23.77 24.49 6.51
C THR A 175 24.39 25.87 6.74
N SER A 176 25.20 26.02 7.80
CA SER A 176 25.99 27.25 7.99
C SER A 176 26.96 27.54 6.83
N ASP A 177 27.36 26.49 6.10
CA ASP A 177 28.37 26.55 5.06
C ASP A 177 27.77 26.70 3.64
N GLY A 178 26.44 26.76 3.54
CA GLY A 178 25.71 26.95 2.29
C GLY A 178 24.77 25.79 1.94
N LEU A 179 24.44 25.67 0.66
CA LEU A 179 23.59 24.58 0.16
C LEU A 179 24.39 23.28 0.08
N GLU A 180 23.89 22.25 0.75
CA GLU A 180 24.39 20.89 0.63
C GLU A 180 23.35 19.97 -0.01
N GLY A 181 23.82 18.90 -0.64
CA GLY A 181 22.94 17.91 -1.21
C GLY A 181 23.55 16.51 -1.19
N TYR A 182 22.68 15.54 -1.02
CA TYR A 182 23.02 14.13 -0.86
C TYR A 182 22.06 13.27 -1.69
N TYR A 183 22.53 12.12 -2.16
CA TYR A 183 21.65 11.16 -2.83
C TYR A 183 21.95 9.71 -2.45
N THR A 184 20.95 8.86 -2.61
CA THR A 184 21.07 7.40 -2.53
C THR A 184 20.12 6.71 -3.51
N SER A 185 20.32 5.42 -3.74
CA SER A 185 19.38 4.62 -4.53
C SER A 185 18.14 4.28 -3.70
N LEU A 186 16.97 4.22 -4.34
CA LEU A 186 15.71 3.76 -3.72
C LEU A 186 15.83 2.36 -3.09
N ASN A 187 16.71 1.51 -3.61
CA ASN A 187 16.92 0.15 -3.07
C ASN A 187 17.87 0.10 -1.86
N ASP A 188 18.65 1.16 -1.61
CA ASP A 188 19.61 1.20 -0.52
C ASP A 188 19.02 1.96 0.69
N GLY A 189 18.92 3.29 0.59
CA GLY A 189 18.46 4.15 1.67
C GLY A 189 19.43 4.29 2.85
N ARG A 190 20.52 3.52 2.91
CA ARG A 190 21.48 3.49 4.04
C ARG A 190 22.76 4.26 3.74
N ASN A 191 23.31 4.12 2.54
CA ASN A 191 24.54 4.80 2.15
C ASN A 191 24.22 6.01 1.27
N TRP A 192 24.74 7.16 1.64
CA TRP A 192 24.48 8.43 0.97
C TRP A 192 25.76 9.03 0.40
N THR A 193 25.64 9.64 -0.77
CA THR A 193 26.75 10.30 -1.45
C THR A 193 26.52 11.79 -1.45
N LYS A 194 27.49 12.56 -0.93
CA LYS A 194 27.47 14.03 -0.98
C LYS A 194 27.72 14.53 -2.39
N MET A 195 26.95 15.51 -2.82
CA MET A 195 27.09 16.22 -4.09
C MET A 195 28.03 17.41 -3.94
N THR A 196 28.62 17.84 -5.04
CA THR A 196 29.57 18.97 -5.08
C THR A 196 29.16 19.95 -6.17
N ASN A 197 29.50 21.23 -6.00
CA ASN A 197 29.21 22.31 -6.96
C ASN A 197 27.71 22.56 -7.18
N LEU A 198 26.93 22.55 -6.09
CA LEU A 198 25.54 22.97 -6.14
C LEU A 198 25.47 24.49 -6.35
N PRO A 199 24.47 25.00 -7.07
CA PRO A 199 24.29 26.43 -7.23
C PRO A 199 23.91 27.09 -5.90
N ASP A 200 24.39 28.31 -5.71
CA ASP A 200 24.00 29.12 -4.56
C ASP A 200 22.54 29.61 -4.70
N HIS A 201 21.87 29.85 -3.58
CA HIS A 201 20.55 30.52 -3.52
C HIS A 201 19.38 29.77 -4.19
N ILE A 202 19.35 28.44 -4.20
CA ILE A 202 18.13 27.67 -4.52
C ILE A 202 17.09 27.83 -3.40
N LYS A 203 15.85 28.14 -3.76
CA LYS A 203 14.71 28.12 -2.85
C LYS A 203 14.19 26.70 -2.66
N LEU A 204 14.56 26.04 -1.56
CA LEU A 204 14.27 24.62 -1.31
C LEU A 204 12.78 24.28 -1.28
N SER A 205 11.95 25.18 -0.74
CA SER A 205 10.48 25.03 -0.75
C SER A 205 9.89 24.84 -2.16
N SER A 206 10.55 25.36 -3.20
CA SER A 206 10.11 25.23 -4.60
C SER A 206 10.61 23.95 -5.29
N LEU A 207 11.56 23.22 -4.73
CA LEU A 207 12.19 22.08 -5.41
C LEU A 207 11.17 20.95 -5.67
N LEU A 208 11.08 20.51 -6.94
CA LEU A 208 10.21 19.41 -7.38
C LEU A 208 10.78 18.67 -8.59
N ALA A 209 10.19 17.53 -8.93
CA ALA A 209 10.49 16.78 -10.14
C ALA A 209 9.35 16.90 -11.17
N CYS A 210 9.68 17.05 -12.44
CA CYS A 210 8.74 17.01 -13.56
C CYS A 210 9.47 16.49 -14.81
N GLU A 211 8.83 15.65 -15.63
CA GLU A 211 9.42 15.16 -16.90
C GLU A 211 10.86 14.63 -16.80
N GLY A 212 11.16 13.90 -15.72
CA GLY A 212 12.49 13.30 -15.51
C GLY A 212 13.60 14.32 -15.26
N LYS A 213 13.26 15.54 -14.81
CA LYS A 213 14.20 16.58 -14.39
C LYS A 213 13.77 17.16 -13.05
N LEU A 214 14.73 17.71 -12.31
CA LEU A 214 14.45 18.55 -11.15
C LEU A 214 14.33 20.00 -11.57
N TYR A 215 13.45 20.74 -10.91
CA TYR A 215 13.27 22.17 -11.09
C TYR A 215 13.23 22.86 -9.74
N ALA A 216 13.81 24.05 -9.66
CA ALA A 216 13.74 24.89 -8.48
C ALA A 216 13.83 26.38 -8.88
N LEU A 217 13.38 27.25 -8.00
CA LEU A 217 13.53 28.69 -8.11
C LEU A 217 14.80 29.17 -7.41
N THR A 218 15.34 30.30 -7.85
CA THR A 218 16.30 31.08 -7.06
C THR A 218 15.58 31.92 -6.00
N GLU A 219 16.22 32.16 -4.86
CA GLU A 219 15.69 33.02 -3.79
C GLU A 219 15.48 34.47 -4.27
N GLU A 220 16.42 34.97 -5.07
CA GLU A 220 16.35 36.30 -5.67
C GLU A 220 15.96 36.20 -7.15
N GLY A 221 14.97 36.98 -7.58
CA GLY A 221 14.55 37.10 -9.00
C GLY A 221 13.47 36.12 -9.44
N GLY A 222 13.34 34.96 -8.78
CA GLY A 222 12.39 33.92 -9.16
C GLY A 222 12.74 33.28 -10.51
N ASP A 223 14.03 33.14 -10.79
CA ASP A 223 14.53 32.49 -11.99
C ASP A 223 14.44 30.96 -11.83
N VAL A 224 14.23 30.26 -12.94
CA VAL A 224 13.97 28.82 -12.91
C VAL A 224 15.24 28.09 -13.27
N TYR A 225 15.72 27.22 -12.39
CA TYR A 225 16.84 26.34 -12.63
C TYR A 225 16.33 24.90 -12.79
N PHE A 226 17.02 24.12 -13.62
CA PHE A 226 16.73 22.70 -13.81
C PHE A 226 17.99 21.84 -13.74
N SER A 227 17.80 20.57 -13.38
CA SER A 227 18.87 19.57 -13.34
C SER A 227 18.37 18.22 -13.88
N GLU A 228 19.20 17.57 -14.71
CA GLU A 228 18.92 16.23 -15.26
C GLU A 228 19.49 15.11 -14.39
N ASP A 229 20.44 15.42 -13.51
CA ASP A 229 21.16 14.46 -12.67
C ASP A 229 21.04 14.75 -11.16
N GLY A 230 20.43 15.88 -10.80
CA GLY A 230 20.30 16.42 -9.44
C GLY A 230 21.53 17.15 -8.92
N ALA A 231 22.66 17.13 -9.62
CA ALA A 231 23.90 17.76 -9.17
C ALA A 231 24.24 19.02 -9.98
N LEU A 232 24.16 18.93 -11.31
CA LEU A 232 24.44 20.02 -12.22
C LEU A 232 23.16 20.75 -12.57
N TRP A 233 23.14 22.05 -12.28
CA TRP A 233 21.97 22.91 -12.48
C TRP A 233 22.25 23.96 -13.55
N ASN A 234 21.27 24.19 -14.41
CA ASN A 234 21.32 25.20 -15.46
C ASN A 234 20.08 26.08 -15.39
N GLU A 235 20.22 27.34 -15.74
CA GLU A 235 19.09 28.25 -15.86
C GLU A 235 18.20 27.88 -17.06
N HIS A 236 16.88 27.92 -16.84
CA HIS A 236 15.87 27.71 -17.87
C HIS A 236 15.35 29.05 -18.40
N SER A 237 16.05 29.61 -19.38
CA SER A 237 15.81 30.97 -19.90
C SER A 237 14.36 31.30 -20.29
N ALA A 238 13.61 30.33 -20.84
CA ALA A 238 12.21 30.55 -21.23
C ALA A 238 11.23 30.64 -20.04
N LEU A 239 11.59 30.07 -18.88
CA LEU A 239 10.76 30.05 -17.69
C LEU A 239 11.19 31.09 -16.64
N SER A 240 12.47 31.50 -16.66
CA SER A 240 13.03 32.58 -15.84
C SER A 240 12.42 33.96 -16.14
N GLY A 241 12.66 34.94 -15.27
CA GLY A 241 12.20 36.33 -15.46
C GLY A 241 10.69 36.56 -15.33
N ASN A 242 9.94 35.57 -14.84
CA ASN A 242 8.47 35.61 -14.73
C ASN A 242 7.96 36.04 -13.34
N ARG A 243 8.84 36.57 -12.48
CA ARG A 243 8.52 37.02 -11.10
C ARG A 243 7.81 35.93 -10.29
N LEU A 244 8.31 34.70 -10.40
CA LEU A 244 7.78 33.54 -9.69
C LEU A 244 8.09 33.68 -8.20
N GLU A 245 7.10 33.40 -7.36
CA GLU A 245 7.26 33.40 -5.89
C GLU A 245 7.49 31.99 -5.35
N THR A 246 6.82 30.98 -5.90
CA THR A 246 6.98 29.58 -5.48
C THR A 246 6.44 28.60 -6.52
N PHE A 247 6.91 27.36 -6.48
CA PHE A 247 6.23 26.23 -7.09
C PHE A 247 5.29 25.58 -6.07
N ILE A 248 4.13 25.09 -6.55
CA ILE A 248 3.13 24.42 -5.72
C ILE A 248 3.24 22.90 -5.91
N THR A 249 3.22 22.46 -7.17
CA THR A 249 3.21 21.03 -7.53
C THR A 249 3.57 20.83 -9.00
N SER A 250 3.79 19.58 -9.40
CA SER A 250 3.94 19.18 -10.80
C SER A 250 2.83 18.22 -11.21
N PHE A 251 2.09 18.60 -12.25
CA PHE A 251 1.32 17.66 -13.03
C PHE A 251 2.27 16.85 -13.93
N PRO A 252 1.83 15.74 -14.55
CA PRO A 252 2.73 14.87 -15.30
C PRO A 252 3.63 15.59 -16.31
N HIS A 253 3.10 16.61 -16.99
CA HIS A 253 3.78 17.33 -18.08
C HIS A 253 3.92 18.83 -17.83
N THR A 254 3.52 19.34 -16.66
CA THR A 254 3.53 20.78 -16.38
C THR A 254 3.84 21.08 -14.93
N ILE A 255 4.45 22.23 -14.68
CA ILE A 255 4.71 22.74 -13.33
C ILE A 255 3.68 23.82 -13.01
N ASN A 256 3.14 23.76 -11.80
CA ASN A 256 2.27 24.80 -11.26
C ASN A 256 3.00 25.63 -10.21
N GLY A 257 2.81 26.94 -10.26
CA GLY A 257 3.37 27.88 -9.30
C GLY A 257 2.55 29.15 -9.14
N ILE A 258 3.11 30.08 -8.40
CA ILE A 258 2.53 31.41 -8.16
C ILE A 258 3.52 32.45 -8.67
N LYS A 259 3.01 33.45 -9.39
CA LYS A 259 3.78 34.62 -9.81
C LYS A 259 3.15 35.92 -9.34
N ASN A 260 3.98 36.95 -9.24
CA ASN A 260 3.57 38.29 -8.88
C ASN A 260 3.45 39.19 -10.13
N GLU A 261 2.22 39.53 -10.49
CA GLU A 261 1.94 40.49 -11.56
C GLU A 261 1.49 41.83 -10.96
N ASN A 262 2.40 42.79 -10.87
CA ASN A 262 2.14 44.16 -10.40
C ASN A 262 1.53 44.22 -8.98
N GLY A 263 2.00 43.35 -8.08
CA GLY A 263 1.52 43.28 -6.69
C GLY A 263 0.37 42.28 -6.49
N ILE A 264 -0.19 41.71 -7.57
CA ILE A 264 -1.25 40.72 -7.51
C ILE A 264 -0.66 39.33 -7.71
N LYS A 265 -0.87 38.44 -6.74
CA LYS A 265 -0.44 37.04 -6.84
C LYS A 265 -1.42 36.26 -7.71
N LYS A 266 -0.90 35.54 -8.71
CA LYS A 266 -1.71 34.69 -9.58
C LYS A 266 -1.10 33.31 -9.72
N PHE A 267 -1.96 32.31 -9.85
CA PHE A 267 -1.54 30.98 -10.27
C PHE A 267 -0.98 31.02 -11.68
N CYS A 268 -0.05 30.12 -11.97
CA CYS A 268 0.51 29.95 -13.31
C CYS A 268 0.91 28.49 -13.54
N VAL A 269 0.89 28.08 -14.81
CA VAL A 269 1.22 26.72 -15.22
C VAL A 269 2.11 26.78 -16.44
N THR A 270 3.15 25.94 -16.51
CA THR A 270 4.01 25.90 -17.69
C THR A 270 3.24 25.37 -18.91
N ASN A 271 3.63 25.80 -20.10
CA ASN A 271 3.26 25.07 -21.32
C ASN A 271 3.84 23.64 -21.26
N PRO A 272 3.19 22.63 -21.88
CA PRO A 272 3.70 21.25 -21.88
C PRO A 272 5.09 21.07 -22.51
N ASP A 273 5.49 22.01 -23.38
CA ASP A 273 6.82 22.07 -24.00
C ASP A 273 7.81 22.95 -23.22
N PHE A 274 7.41 23.44 -22.05
CA PHE A 274 8.18 24.33 -21.18
C PHE A 274 8.63 25.65 -21.88
N SER A 275 7.94 26.08 -22.92
CA SER A 275 8.23 27.32 -23.66
C SER A 275 7.88 28.61 -22.91
N GLY A 276 7.14 28.51 -21.80
CA GLY A 276 6.68 29.66 -21.03
C GLY A 276 5.59 29.28 -20.03
N TRP A 277 4.89 30.30 -19.54
CA TRP A 277 3.84 30.18 -18.53
C TRP A 277 2.49 30.69 -19.04
N GLU A 278 1.43 29.97 -18.73
CA GLU A 278 0.05 30.43 -18.83
C GLU A 278 -0.42 30.98 -17.49
N THR A 279 -1.02 32.18 -17.49
CA THR A 279 -1.57 32.81 -16.28
C THR A 279 -2.94 32.25 -15.93
N GLY A 280 -3.12 31.87 -14.67
CA GLY A 280 -4.39 31.44 -14.09
C GLY A 280 -5.11 32.54 -13.31
N LYS A 281 -5.95 32.14 -12.36
CA LYS A 281 -6.71 33.02 -11.47
C LYS A 281 -5.83 33.66 -10.39
N GLU A 282 -6.36 34.71 -9.78
CA GLU A 282 -5.80 35.34 -8.59
C GLU A 282 -5.79 34.37 -7.40
N VAL A 283 -4.72 34.43 -6.61
CA VAL A 283 -4.55 33.64 -5.39
C VAL A 283 -5.39 34.27 -4.29
N LEU A 284 -6.28 33.48 -3.68
CA LEU A 284 -7.11 33.93 -2.56
C LEU A 284 -6.25 34.12 -1.30
N GLU A 285 -6.60 35.07 -0.44
CA GLU A 285 -5.87 35.32 0.82
C GLU A 285 -5.85 34.11 1.77
N THR A 286 -6.85 33.22 1.66
CA THR A 286 -6.94 31.99 2.46
C THR A 286 -6.10 30.83 1.91
N PHE A 287 -5.50 30.98 0.73
CA PHE A 287 -4.67 29.95 0.13
C PHE A 287 -3.34 29.80 0.90
N PRO A 288 -2.88 28.57 1.18
CA PRO A 288 -1.65 28.36 1.93
C PRO A 288 -0.42 28.77 1.09
N MET A 289 0.48 29.54 1.70
CA MET A 289 1.71 30.03 1.05
C MET A 289 2.98 29.46 1.68
N GLU A 290 2.87 28.80 2.83
CA GLU A 290 3.99 28.24 3.59
C GLU A 290 3.78 26.74 3.84
N ASN A 291 4.88 25.98 3.94
CA ASN A 291 4.88 24.54 4.21
C ASN A 291 3.92 23.75 3.30
N ILE A 292 3.85 24.11 2.02
CA ILE A 292 2.97 23.45 1.05
C ILE A 292 3.48 22.04 0.77
N SER A 293 2.66 21.06 1.15
CA SER A 293 2.76 19.67 0.72
C SER A 293 1.75 19.43 -0.39
N SER A 294 2.14 18.66 -1.41
CA SER A 294 1.30 18.37 -2.55
C SER A 294 1.32 16.89 -2.91
N THR A 295 0.20 16.42 -3.47
CA THR A 295 0.06 15.10 -4.06
C THR A 295 -0.73 15.20 -5.35
N VAL A 296 -0.29 14.50 -6.38
CA VAL A 296 -0.98 14.41 -7.67
C VAL A 296 -1.33 12.96 -7.94
N TYR A 297 -2.59 12.72 -8.28
CA TYR A 297 -3.10 11.38 -8.55
C TYR A 297 -4.03 11.39 -9.74
N LYS A 298 -4.18 10.22 -10.35
CA LYS A 298 -5.12 9.99 -11.44
C LYS A 298 -6.43 9.46 -10.85
N THR A 299 -7.51 10.17 -11.07
CA THR A 299 -8.84 9.73 -10.63
C THR A 299 -9.26 8.45 -11.36
N LYS A 300 -10.29 7.77 -10.85
CA LYS A 300 -10.91 6.61 -11.53
C LYS A 300 -11.47 6.95 -12.92
N THR A 301 -11.76 8.22 -13.18
CA THR A 301 -12.19 8.73 -14.51
C THR A 301 -11.03 9.04 -15.44
N GLY A 302 -9.78 8.85 -15.00
CA GLY A 302 -8.57 9.08 -15.78
C GLY A 302 -8.07 10.53 -15.78
N ILE A 303 -8.63 11.41 -14.95
CA ILE A 303 -8.29 12.83 -14.87
C ILE A 303 -7.19 13.01 -13.81
N TRP A 304 -6.17 13.81 -14.12
CA TRP A 304 -5.17 14.19 -13.13
C TRP A 304 -5.73 15.27 -12.20
N LYS A 305 -5.54 15.08 -10.90
CA LYS A 305 -5.97 16.02 -9.87
C LYS A 305 -4.85 16.20 -8.86
N ALA A 306 -4.56 17.46 -8.54
CA ALA A 306 -3.64 17.84 -7.49
C ALA A 306 -4.42 18.17 -6.22
N PHE A 307 -3.85 17.79 -5.08
CA PHE A 307 -4.26 18.24 -3.76
C PHE A 307 -3.07 18.82 -3.03
N ILE A 308 -3.31 19.85 -2.22
CA ILE A 308 -2.32 20.42 -1.32
C ILE A 308 -2.85 20.57 0.08
N ALA A 309 -1.94 20.60 1.04
CA ALA A 309 -2.15 21.09 2.39
C ALA A 309 -0.95 21.96 2.74
N GLY A 310 -1.17 23.05 3.47
CA GLY A 310 -0.12 23.96 3.89
C GLY A 310 -0.61 24.88 4.98
N GLU A 311 0.24 25.79 5.42
CA GLU A 311 -0.09 26.78 6.44
C GLU A 311 -0.62 28.07 5.78
N THR A 312 -1.76 28.54 6.28
CA THR A 312 -2.39 29.81 5.89
C THR A 312 -2.03 30.89 6.91
N MET A 313 -1.77 32.11 6.41
CA MET A 313 -1.52 33.29 7.24
C MET A 313 -2.56 34.38 6.93
N PRO A 314 -3.25 34.96 7.95
CA PRO A 314 -3.13 34.67 9.38
C PRO A 314 -3.74 33.31 9.77
N THR A 315 -3.21 32.71 10.84
CA THR A 315 -3.54 31.38 11.33
C THR A 315 -4.87 31.34 12.11
N ASP A 316 -5.92 32.00 11.60
CA ASP A 316 -7.19 32.15 12.31
C ASP A 316 -8.13 30.94 12.12
N SER A 317 -7.81 30.03 11.21
CA SER A 317 -8.57 28.80 10.99
C SER A 317 -8.23 27.73 12.03
N PRO A 318 -9.21 27.17 12.76
CA PRO A 318 -8.99 26.01 13.64
C PRO A 318 -8.78 24.70 12.87
N TYR A 319 -8.74 24.75 11.54
CA TYR A 319 -8.64 23.59 10.65
C TYR A 319 -7.54 23.76 9.61
N THR A 320 -6.94 22.63 9.22
CA THR A 320 -6.11 22.57 8.01
C THR A 320 -7.06 22.42 6.83
N VAL A 321 -7.09 23.37 5.90
CA VAL A 321 -7.98 23.29 4.73
C VAL A 321 -7.17 22.79 3.53
N PRO A 322 -7.41 21.56 3.03
CA PRO A 322 -6.80 21.12 1.79
C PRO A 322 -7.36 21.90 0.61
N TRP A 323 -6.57 22.09 -0.44
CA TRP A 323 -7.02 22.69 -1.69
C TRP A 323 -6.78 21.72 -2.83
N PHE A 324 -7.60 21.79 -3.88
CA PHE A 324 -7.39 20.96 -5.07
C PHE A 324 -7.48 21.77 -6.36
N SER A 325 -6.86 21.20 -7.39
CA SER A 325 -6.91 21.70 -8.77
C SER A 325 -6.84 20.55 -9.77
N ILE A 326 -7.43 20.74 -10.95
CA ILE A 326 -7.34 19.78 -12.08
C ILE A 326 -6.40 20.26 -13.19
N ASP A 327 -6.05 21.55 -13.20
CA ASP A 327 -5.27 22.17 -14.26
C ASP A 327 -4.14 23.09 -13.76
N GLY A 328 -4.10 23.38 -12.45
CA GLY A 328 -3.16 24.30 -11.81
C GLY A 328 -3.49 25.79 -12.01
N LYS A 329 -4.43 26.14 -12.88
CA LYS A 329 -4.78 27.54 -13.18
C LYS A 329 -5.74 28.13 -12.16
N GLU A 330 -6.50 27.27 -11.49
CA GLU A 330 -7.36 27.65 -10.38
C GLU A 330 -7.32 26.59 -9.28
N TRP A 331 -7.43 27.03 -8.03
CA TRP A 331 -7.47 26.16 -6.86
C TRP A 331 -8.76 26.41 -6.09
N THR A 332 -9.36 25.33 -5.60
CA THR A 332 -10.60 25.36 -4.80
C THR A 332 -10.36 24.72 -3.44
N ALA A 333 -10.86 25.36 -2.38
CA ALA A 333 -10.82 24.81 -1.03
C ALA A 333 -11.67 23.53 -0.95
N ALA A 334 -11.13 22.49 -0.34
CA ALA A 334 -11.77 21.19 -0.15
C ALA A 334 -12.49 21.14 1.20
N GLU A 335 -13.57 21.91 1.31
CA GLU A 335 -14.35 22.04 2.55
C GLU A 335 -15.69 21.31 2.42
N ALA A 336 -16.11 20.66 3.50
CA ALA A 336 -17.45 20.11 3.62
C ALA A 336 -18.28 21.07 4.51
N PRO A 337 -19.38 21.68 4.01
CA PRO A 337 -20.21 22.60 4.81
C PRO A 337 -21.05 21.86 5.87
N VAL A 338 -20.64 20.67 6.32
CA VAL A 338 -21.48 19.73 7.04
C VAL A 338 -20.99 19.63 8.47
N GLY A 339 -21.47 20.54 9.30
CA GLY A 339 -21.39 20.44 10.75
C GLY A 339 -22.48 21.29 11.40
N ASN A 340 -23.30 20.65 12.23
CA ASN A 340 -23.98 21.35 13.32
C ASN A 340 -22.87 21.72 14.34
N ASP A 341 -23.08 22.70 15.22
CA ASP A 341 -22.06 23.23 16.14
C ASP A 341 -21.26 22.17 16.97
N ASP A 342 -21.70 20.91 17.03
CA ASP A 342 -21.07 19.80 17.78
C ASP A 342 -20.33 18.73 16.95
N THR A 343 -20.42 18.70 15.61
CA THR A 343 -19.75 17.68 14.80
C THR A 343 -19.16 18.26 13.53
N THR A 344 -17.83 18.43 13.49
CA THR A 344 -17.10 18.81 12.28
C THR A 344 -16.32 17.62 11.74
N TYR A 345 -16.37 17.43 10.42
CA TYR A 345 -15.60 16.42 9.70
C TYR A 345 -14.36 17.03 9.04
N ASP A 346 -13.94 18.20 9.50
CA ASP A 346 -12.81 18.95 8.96
C ASP A 346 -11.49 18.27 9.31
N CYS A 347 -10.46 18.53 8.50
CA CYS A 347 -9.11 18.14 8.87
C CYS A 347 -8.65 19.04 10.03
N PRO A 348 -8.22 18.47 11.17
CA PRO A 348 -7.78 19.30 12.29
C PRO A 348 -6.60 20.16 11.88
N TYR A 349 -6.45 21.28 12.58
CA TYR A 349 -5.27 22.12 12.44
C TYR A 349 -3.98 21.34 12.75
N MET A 350 -3.00 21.45 11.87
CA MET A 350 -1.69 20.83 12.00
C MET A 350 -0.62 21.81 11.52
N LYS A 351 0.49 21.91 12.27
CA LYS A 351 1.69 22.58 11.79
C LYS A 351 2.42 21.71 10.78
N GLN A 352 3.03 22.31 9.77
CA GLN A 352 3.76 21.60 8.71
C GLN A 352 2.98 20.40 8.15
N PRO A 353 1.73 20.61 7.66
CA PRO A 353 0.92 19.50 7.21
C PRO A 353 1.52 18.86 5.94
N SER A 354 1.52 17.54 5.91
CA SER A 354 1.82 16.74 4.74
C SER A 354 0.58 16.02 4.24
N ILE A 355 0.33 16.07 2.93
CA ILE A 355 -0.76 15.36 2.27
C ILE A 355 -0.21 14.34 1.28
N ILE A 356 -0.74 13.12 1.33
CA ILE A 356 -0.40 12.05 0.38
C ILE A 356 -1.66 11.38 -0.13
N TYR A 357 -1.67 11.00 -1.41
CA TYR A 357 -2.62 10.04 -1.96
C TYR A 357 -1.96 8.67 -2.01
N TYR A 358 -2.45 7.73 -1.21
CA TYR A 358 -1.79 6.47 -0.97
C TYR A 358 -2.82 5.39 -0.66
N ASN A 359 -2.67 4.18 -1.22
CA ASN A 359 -3.63 3.08 -1.03
C ASN A 359 -5.11 3.52 -1.28
N ASP A 360 -5.31 4.22 -2.40
CA ASP A 360 -6.60 4.76 -2.89
C ASP A 360 -7.30 5.76 -1.94
N ARG A 361 -6.57 6.41 -1.05
CA ARG A 361 -7.10 7.39 -0.09
C ARG A 361 -6.14 8.55 0.14
N PHE A 362 -6.69 9.67 0.57
CA PHE A 362 -5.87 10.75 1.13
C PHE A 362 -5.52 10.46 2.57
N TYR A 363 -4.29 10.83 2.93
CA TYR A 363 -3.82 10.92 4.30
C TYR A 363 -3.19 12.28 4.53
N VAL A 364 -3.54 12.91 5.64
CA VAL A 364 -2.91 14.13 6.15
C VAL A 364 -2.33 13.85 7.53
N PHE A 365 -1.14 14.37 7.77
CA PHE A 365 -0.42 14.27 9.03
C PHE A 365 0.57 15.42 9.14
N GLY A 366 1.11 15.65 10.33
CA GLY A 366 2.03 16.75 10.62
C GLY A 366 1.99 17.06 12.11
N GLY A 367 2.43 18.25 12.50
CA GLY A 367 2.40 18.69 13.89
C GLY A 367 3.20 17.74 14.77
N GLY A 368 2.58 17.19 15.82
CA GLY A 368 3.20 16.22 16.74
C GLY A 368 3.24 14.78 16.23
N PHE A 369 2.83 14.50 14.98
CA PHE A 369 2.72 13.13 14.45
C PHE A 369 1.82 12.21 15.30
N ASP A 370 0.78 12.79 15.93
CA ASP A 370 -0.18 12.07 16.79
C ASP A 370 -0.96 10.96 16.07
N GLY A 371 -1.03 11.04 14.74
CA GLY A 371 -1.65 10.04 13.90
C GLY A 371 -1.89 10.53 12.48
N PHE A 372 -2.42 9.63 11.66
CA PHE A 372 -2.89 9.97 10.32
C PHE A 372 -4.37 10.33 10.36
N TYR A 373 -4.76 11.33 9.57
CA TYR A 373 -6.15 11.63 9.25
C TYR A 373 -6.40 11.21 7.81
N THR A 374 -7.49 10.49 7.57
CA THR A 374 -7.76 9.93 6.24
C THR A 374 -9.09 10.38 5.68
N SER A 375 -9.11 10.58 4.36
CA SER A 375 -10.29 10.92 3.59
C SER A 375 -10.33 10.13 2.28
N PRO A 376 -11.48 9.57 1.87
CA PRO A 376 -11.62 9.00 0.53
C PRO A 376 -11.50 10.06 -0.58
N GLU A 377 -12.05 11.25 -0.37
CA GLU A 377 -12.22 12.29 -1.40
C GLU A 377 -11.50 13.61 -1.09
N GLY A 378 -10.86 13.72 0.08
CA GLY A 378 -10.17 14.92 0.54
C GLY A 378 -11.08 15.99 1.17
N LEU A 379 -12.35 15.68 1.42
CA LEU A 379 -13.35 16.61 1.96
C LEU A 379 -13.67 16.36 3.44
N THR A 380 -13.87 15.09 3.82
CA THR A 380 -14.20 14.69 5.19
C THR A 380 -13.11 13.82 5.76
N TRP A 381 -12.69 14.11 6.99
CA TRP A 381 -11.49 13.55 7.59
C TRP A 381 -11.83 12.75 8.84
N SER A 382 -11.08 11.67 9.04
CA SER A 382 -11.25 10.78 10.18
C SER A 382 -9.90 10.32 10.70
N HIS A 383 -9.74 10.30 12.03
CA HIS A 383 -8.51 9.83 12.65
C HIS A 383 -8.35 8.32 12.44
N VAL A 384 -7.17 7.89 11.96
CA VAL A 384 -6.85 6.49 11.73
C VAL A 384 -6.47 5.84 13.05
N LYS A 385 -7.31 4.89 13.52
CA LYS A 385 -7.18 4.28 14.85
C LYS A 385 -6.44 2.93 14.86
N LYS A 386 -6.11 2.37 13.70
CA LYS A 386 -5.55 1.02 13.57
C LYS A 386 -4.62 0.93 12.36
N LYS A 387 -3.61 0.06 12.45
CA LYS A 387 -2.73 -0.42 11.36
C LYS A 387 -1.81 0.61 10.69
N MET A 388 -2.16 1.90 10.70
CA MET A 388 -1.33 3.00 10.19
C MET A 388 -0.87 3.87 11.36
N PHE A 389 0.34 3.62 11.86
CA PHE A 389 0.91 4.38 12.97
C PHE A 389 2.30 4.88 12.62
N PHE A 390 2.68 6.01 13.20
CA PHE A 390 4.06 6.44 13.23
C PHE A 390 4.82 5.70 14.34
N PRO A 391 6.14 5.49 14.20
CA PRO A 391 6.99 5.14 15.33
C PRO A 391 6.86 6.21 16.42
N GLU A 392 6.84 5.80 17.69
CA GLU A 392 6.69 6.71 18.85
C GLU A 392 7.69 7.87 18.83
N TYR A 393 8.93 7.58 18.41
CA TYR A 393 10.01 8.56 18.25
C TYR A 393 9.67 9.74 17.29
N PHE A 394 8.73 9.59 16.36
CA PHE A 394 8.41 10.65 15.40
C PHE A 394 7.79 11.87 16.09
N GLY A 395 7.03 11.67 17.16
CA GLY A 395 6.49 12.78 17.95
C GLY A 395 7.57 13.57 18.69
N GLU A 396 8.70 12.93 19.05
CA GLU A 396 9.85 13.61 19.63
C GLU A 396 10.65 14.40 18.57
N ALA A 397 10.76 13.86 17.37
CA ALA A 397 11.47 14.48 16.24
C ALA A 397 10.69 15.65 15.59
N SER A 398 9.41 15.79 15.90
CA SER A 398 8.48 16.68 15.21
C SER A 398 8.77 18.18 15.38
N TYR A 399 9.63 18.56 16.32
CA TYR A 399 10.12 19.93 16.46
C TYR A 399 11.09 20.34 15.35
N HIS A 400 11.53 19.39 14.52
CA HIS A 400 12.46 19.62 13.44
C HIS A 400 11.76 19.50 12.07
N PRO A 401 12.19 20.26 11.06
CA PRO A 401 11.60 20.14 9.72
C PRO A 401 11.84 18.73 9.17
N TYR A 402 10.89 18.23 8.40
CA TYR A 402 10.98 16.92 7.75
C TYR A 402 10.61 17.05 6.28
N SER A 403 10.98 16.03 5.50
CA SER A 403 10.56 15.94 4.11
C SER A 403 10.07 14.53 3.79
N ILE A 404 9.03 14.45 2.96
CA ILE A 404 8.38 13.21 2.56
C ILE A 404 8.37 13.08 1.04
N VAL A 405 8.67 11.86 0.57
CA VAL A 405 8.43 11.44 -0.82
C VAL A 405 7.88 10.01 -0.84
N ILE A 406 7.12 9.68 -1.87
CA ILE A 406 6.63 8.32 -2.11
C ILE A 406 7.28 7.80 -3.38
N ASP A 407 7.93 6.65 -3.31
CA ASP A 407 8.54 6.03 -4.48
C ASP A 407 7.57 5.15 -5.28
N LYS A 408 8.03 4.73 -6.47
CA LYS A 408 7.28 3.86 -7.39
C LYS A 408 6.91 2.49 -6.81
N ASP A 409 7.62 2.03 -5.77
CA ASP A 409 7.42 0.76 -5.10
C ASP A 409 6.53 0.92 -3.84
N ASN A 410 5.85 2.07 -3.75
CA ASN A 410 4.94 2.48 -2.68
C ASN A 410 5.61 2.64 -1.31
N PHE A 411 6.94 2.84 -1.25
CA PHE A 411 7.55 3.23 0.01
C PHE A 411 7.39 4.73 0.25
N ILE A 412 6.90 5.05 1.44
CA ILE A 412 6.95 6.38 2.03
C ILE A 412 8.33 6.57 2.63
N TRP A 413 9.06 7.56 2.14
CA TRP A 413 10.35 7.98 2.71
C TRP A 413 10.15 9.23 3.56
N MET A 414 10.68 9.21 4.76
CA MET A 414 10.68 10.34 5.66
C MET A 414 12.12 10.68 6.05
N ILE A 415 12.51 11.92 5.78
CA ILE A 415 13.85 12.43 6.05
C ILE A 415 13.71 13.52 7.09
N TRP A 416 14.21 13.24 8.28
CA TRP A 416 14.16 14.14 9.41
C TRP A 416 15.29 15.15 9.38
N GLY A 417 15.03 16.30 10.01
CA GLY A 417 16.03 17.32 10.17
C GLY A 417 16.98 17.17 11.30
N GLN A 418 16.47 16.67 12.41
CA GLN A 418 17.34 16.28 13.49
C GLN A 418 18.23 15.14 12.98
N LYS A 419 19.55 15.33 13.03
CA LYS A 419 20.55 14.30 12.71
C LYS A 419 20.47 13.74 11.28
N GLY A 420 19.64 14.29 10.39
CA GLY A 420 19.44 13.75 9.05
C GLY A 420 18.88 12.33 9.01
N GLU A 421 18.06 11.91 9.99
CA GLU A 421 17.61 10.52 10.04
C GLU A 421 16.73 10.14 8.84
N VAL A 422 16.90 8.92 8.33
CA VAL A 422 16.14 8.42 7.18
C VAL A 422 15.30 7.23 7.58
N TRP A 423 14.00 7.34 7.35
CA TRP A 423 13.01 6.29 7.61
C TRP A 423 12.26 5.94 6.33
N ARG A 424 11.86 4.67 6.23
CA ARG A 424 11.09 4.14 5.11
C ARG A 424 9.93 3.30 5.62
N GLY A 425 8.72 3.60 5.18
CA GLY A 425 7.50 2.88 5.57
C GLY A 425 6.71 2.40 4.36
N ARG A 426 6.00 1.27 4.48
CA ARG A 426 5.04 0.82 3.45
C ARG A 426 3.90 0.00 4.06
N ILE A 427 2.71 0.09 3.47
CA ILE A 427 1.61 -0.84 3.78
C ILE A 427 1.95 -2.17 3.15
N ASN A 428 1.98 -3.23 3.96
CA ASN A 428 2.45 -4.55 3.58
C ASN A 428 1.90 -5.07 2.23
N LYS A 429 0.59 -4.93 1.99
CA LYS A 429 -0.04 -5.41 0.75
C LYS A 429 0.42 -4.70 -0.52
N LEU A 430 0.88 -3.46 -0.42
CA LEU A 430 1.42 -2.72 -1.57
C LEU A 430 2.78 -3.26 -2.02
N GLY A 431 3.41 -4.13 -1.21
CA GLY A 431 4.64 -4.84 -1.56
C GLY A 431 4.42 -6.27 -2.07
N PHE A 432 3.19 -6.77 -2.09
CA PHE A 432 2.92 -8.13 -2.53
C PHE A 432 3.04 -8.23 -4.04
N LYS A 433 3.86 -9.19 -4.50
CA LYS A 433 3.89 -9.53 -5.92
C LYS A 433 2.60 -10.27 -6.24
N ILE A 434 1.74 -9.67 -7.06
CA ILE A 434 0.67 -10.39 -7.72
C ILE A 434 1.38 -11.33 -8.71
N LYS A 435 1.36 -12.63 -8.42
CA LYS A 435 1.95 -13.66 -9.28
C LYS A 435 0.98 -14.07 -10.38
#